data_AF-A0A430Q1E3-F1
#
_entry.id   AF-A0A430Q1E3-F1
#
_cell.length_a   1.000
_cell.length_b   1.000
_cell.length_c   1.000
_cell.angle_alpha   90.00
_cell.angle_beta   90.00
_cell.angle_gamma   90.00
#
_symmetry.space_group_name_H-M   'P 1'
#
loop_
_entity.id
_entity.type
_entity.pdbx_description
1 polymer ?
#
loop_
_entity_poly.entity_id
_entity_poly.type
_entity_poly.pdbx_seq_one_letter_code
_entity_poly.pdbx_strand_id
1 'polypeptide(L)'
;MATTRILRSSIIRNYGLRFKHTLPPLPYEHNALEPVISGEIMQLHHSKHHAAYVNNLNIAEEQLAEAISKSDVTKMVSLQVSRRGSTIGVK
;
A
#
# COMPACT_ATOMS: atom_id res chain seq x y z
N MET A 1 39.57 39.87 6.17
CA MET A 1 38.46 39.42 5.30
C MET A 1 38.56 37.90 5.14
N ALA A 2 37.78 37.13 5.89
CA ALA A 2 37.72 35.67 5.75
C ALA A 2 36.24 35.28 5.67
N THR A 3 35.75 35.12 4.44
CA THR A 3 34.35 34.80 4.15
C THR A 3 34.18 33.29 4.28
N THR A 4 33.53 32.85 5.36
CA THR A 4 33.25 31.43 5.58
C THR A 4 32.13 30.99 4.63
N ARG A 5 32.50 30.25 3.58
CA ARG A 5 31.59 29.64 2.61
C ARG A 5 30.86 28.47 3.29
N ILE A 6 29.62 28.70 3.71
CA ILE A 6 28.73 27.64 4.20
C ILE A 6 28.46 26.66 3.05
N LEU A 7 29.09 25.49 3.10
CA LEU A 7 28.76 24.36 2.24
C LEU A 7 27.37 23.87 2.66
N ARG A 8 26.35 24.25 1.89
CA ARG A 8 25.02 23.62 2.00
C ARG A 8 25.18 22.15 1.65
N SER A 9 25.28 21.30 2.67
CA SER A 9 25.11 19.86 2.52
C SER A 9 23.75 19.63 1.87
N SER A 10 23.77 19.21 0.60
CA SER A 10 22.64 18.62 -0.09
C SER A 10 22.35 17.27 0.57
N ILE A 11 21.69 17.32 1.73
CA ILE A 11 21.04 16.16 2.32
C ILE A 11 20.10 15.61 1.25
N ILE A 12 20.45 14.45 0.72
CA ILE A 12 19.62 13.69 -0.21
C ILE A 12 18.29 13.44 0.50
N ARG A 13 17.28 14.25 0.18
CA ARG A 13 15.90 13.94 0.53
C ARG A 13 15.48 12.84 -0.42
N ASN A 14 15.66 11.59 0.01
CA ASN A 14 15.12 10.42 -0.67
C ASN A 14 13.59 10.46 -0.52
N TYR A 15 12.91 11.20 -1.39
CA TYR A 15 11.46 11.17 -1.49
C TYR A 15 11.08 9.80 -2.07
N GLY A 16 10.51 8.95 -1.23
CA GLY A 16 10.26 7.55 -1.52
C GLY A 16 9.55 7.31 -2.85
N LEU A 17 10.22 6.55 -3.73
CA LEU A 17 9.55 5.81 -4.79
C LEU A 17 8.57 4.84 -4.13
N ARG A 18 7.29 5.19 -4.13
CA ARG A 18 6.22 4.26 -3.77
C ARG A 18 5.93 3.38 -4.97
N PHE A 19 6.37 2.13 -4.90
CA PHE A 19 5.98 1.11 -5.87
C PHE A 19 4.51 0.70 -5.62
N LYS A 20 3.79 0.34 -6.69
CA LYS A 20 2.43 -0.21 -6.57
C LYS A 20 2.46 -1.50 -5.75
N HIS A 21 1.44 -1.69 -4.93
CA HIS A 21 1.27 -2.92 -4.16
C HIS A 21 0.94 -4.07 -5.11
N THR A 22 1.47 -5.25 -4.80
CA THR A 22 1.29 -6.46 -5.59
C THR A 22 0.72 -7.57 -4.72
N LEU A 23 -0.11 -8.44 -5.29
CA LEU A 23 -0.59 -9.63 -4.60
C LEU A 23 0.56 -10.65 -4.46
N PRO A 24 1.04 -10.95 -3.23
CA PRO A 24 2.10 -11.92 -3.06
C PRO A 24 1.58 -13.34 -3.40
N PRO A 25 2.38 -14.19 -4.05
CA PRO A 25 2.01 -15.59 -4.23
C PRO A 25 1.96 -16.30 -2.87
N LEU A 26 1.12 -17.34 -2.76
CA LEU A 26 1.13 -18.21 -1.58
C LEU A 26 2.41 -19.05 -1.58
N PRO A 27 3.03 -19.30 -0.41
CA PRO A 27 4.20 -20.16 -0.29
C PRO A 27 3.86 -21.66 -0.30
N TYR A 28 2.58 -21.99 -0.49
CA TYR A 28 2.05 -23.36 -0.48
C TYR A 28 0.84 -23.47 -1.42
N GLU A 29 0.51 -24.71 -1.79
CA GLU A 29 -0.67 -25.05 -2.58
C GLU A 29 -1.97 -24.80 -1.79
N HIS A 30 -3.05 -24.46 -2.49
CA HIS A 30 -4.31 -24.06 -1.85
C HIS A 30 -4.87 -25.08 -0.84
N ASN A 31 -4.68 -26.37 -1.08
CA ASN A 31 -5.17 -27.47 -0.23
C ASN A 31 -4.19 -27.90 0.86
N ALA A 32 -3.01 -27.26 1.00
CA ALA A 32 -1.98 -27.67 1.96
C ALA A 32 -2.42 -27.56 3.44
N LEU A 33 -3.51 -26.86 3.72
CA LEU A 33 -4.05 -26.63 5.06
C LEU A 33 -5.27 -27.50 5.38
N GLU A 34 -5.61 -28.46 4.52
CA GLU A 34 -6.71 -29.38 4.78
C GLU A 34 -6.37 -30.39 5.88
N PRO A 35 -7.35 -30.82 6.69
CA PRO A 35 -8.78 -30.47 6.62
C PRO A 35 -9.15 -29.19 7.41
N VAL A 36 -8.18 -28.49 7.99
CA VAL A 36 -8.42 -27.34 8.86
C VAL A 36 -8.99 -26.16 8.08
N ILE A 37 -8.46 -25.93 6.86
CA ILE A 37 -8.96 -24.91 5.94
C ILE A 37 -9.14 -25.55 4.57
N SER A 38 -10.35 -25.44 4.00
CA SER A 38 -10.65 -25.92 2.66
C SER A 38 -9.81 -25.20 1.59
N GLY A 39 -9.28 -25.97 0.63
CA GLY A 39 -8.53 -25.41 -0.49
C GLY A 39 -9.36 -24.45 -1.36
N GLU A 40 -10.67 -24.67 -1.48
CA GLU A 40 -11.57 -23.77 -2.20
C GLU A 40 -11.65 -22.40 -1.52
N ILE A 41 -11.72 -22.38 -0.18
CA ILE A 41 -11.73 -21.14 0.60
C ILE A 41 -10.41 -20.40 0.40
N MET A 42 -9.28 -21.11 0.45
CA MET A 42 -7.97 -20.49 0.22
C MET A 42 -7.84 -19.90 -1.19
N GLN A 43 -8.34 -20.62 -2.20
CA GLN A 43 -8.37 -20.15 -3.57
C GLN A 43 -9.18 -18.86 -3.72
N LEU A 44 -10.41 -18.82 -3.19
CA LEU A 44 -11.27 -17.65 -3.24
C LEU A 44 -10.70 -16.49 -2.42
N HIS A 45 -10.16 -16.77 -1.24
CA HIS A 45 -9.60 -15.77 -0.35
C HIS A 45 -8.40 -15.06 -1.00
N HIS A 46 -7.48 -15.81 -1.58
CA HIS A 46 -6.28 -15.25 -2.21
C HIS A 46 -6.60 -14.56 -3.54
N SER A 47 -7.25 -15.27 -4.48
CA SER A 47 -7.39 -14.77 -5.85
C SER A 47 -8.49 -13.73 -6.03
N LYS A 48 -9.49 -13.69 -5.15
CA LYS A 48 -10.59 -12.71 -5.21
C LYS A 48 -10.45 -11.66 -4.12
N HIS A 49 -10.51 -12.07 -2.85
CA HIS A 49 -10.61 -11.09 -1.75
C HIS A 49 -9.31 -10.30 -1.58
N HIS A 50 -8.16 -10.97 -1.44
CA HIS A 50 -6.88 -10.29 -1.30
C HIS A 50 -6.52 -9.49 -2.56
N ALA A 51 -6.74 -10.06 -3.75
CA ALA A 51 -6.55 -9.35 -5.01
C ALA A 51 -7.37 -8.04 -5.09
N ALA A 52 -8.65 -8.07 -4.68
CA ALA A 52 -9.49 -6.89 -4.65
C ALA A 52 -8.96 -5.83 -3.67
N TYR A 53 -8.49 -6.22 -2.49
CA TYR A 53 -7.89 -5.28 -1.53
C TYR A 53 -6.64 -4.60 -2.10
N VAL A 54 -5.74 -5.35 -2.73
CA VAL A 54 -4.52 -4.81 -3.36
C VAL A 54 -4.88 -3.81 -4.46
N ASN A 55 -5.83 -4.14 -5.32
CA ASN A 55 -6.28 -3.26 -6.40
C ASN A 55 -6.91 -1.97 -5.86
N ASN A 56 -7.82 -2.09 -4.89
CA ASN A 56 -8.50 -0.94 -4.30
C ASN A 56 -7.53 -0.03 -3.54
N LEU A 57 -6.53 -0.61 -2.87
CA LEU A 57 -5.47 0.15 -2.21
C LEU A 57 -4.69 0.99 -3.22
N ASN A 58 -4.22 0.38 -4.31
CA ASN A 58 -3.48 1.10 -5.36
C ASN A 58 -4.28 2.28 -5.91
N ILE A 59 -5.58 2.07 -6.19
CA ILE A 59 -6.49 3.14 -6.65
C ILE A 59 -6.61 4.24 -5.59
N ALA A 60 -6.78 3.89 -4.32
CA ALA A 60 -6.89 4.86 -3.23
C ALA A 60 -5.58 5.64 -3.03
N GLU A 61 -4.42 5.04 -3.26
CA GLU A 61 -3.13 5.74 -3.20
C GLU A 61 -2.96 6.75 -4.33
N GLU A 62 -3.38 6.40 -5.55
CA GLU A 62 -3.40 7.31 -6.70
C GLU A 62 -4.33 8.50 -6.45
N GLN A 63 -5.55 8.23 -5.99
CA GLN A 63 -6.52 9.28 -5.64
C GLN A 63 -6.03 10.17 -4.49
N LEU A 64 -5.28 9.60 -3.52
CA LEU A 64 -4.69 10.37 -2.45
C LEU A 64 -3.58 11.29 -2.98
N ALA A 65 -2.70 10.78 -3.85
CA ALA A 65 -1.63 11.58 -4.44
C ALA A 65 -2.21 12.77 -5.23
N GLU A 66 -3.31 12.55 -5.95
CA GLU A 66 -4.07 13.61 -6.62
C GLU A 66 -4.65 14.62 -5.61
N ALA A 67 -5.31 14.14 -4.55
CA ALA A 67 -5.92 14.98 -3.53
C ALA A 67 -4.87 15.85 -2.80
N ILE A 68 -3.71 15.28 -2.47
CA ILE A 68 -2.57 16.01 -1.88
C ILE A 68 -2.10 17.11 -2.83
N SER A 69 -1.94 16.79 -4.12
CA SER A 69 -1.50 17.77 -5.14
C SER A 69 -2.49 18.93 -5.29
N LYS A 70 -3.77 18.66 -5.06
CA LYS A 70 -4.86 19.65 -5.10
C LYS A 70 -5.15 20.31 -3.75
N SER A 71 -4.46 19.91 -2.68
CA SER A 71 -4.77 20.29 -1.29
C SER A 71 -6.24 20.05 -0.89
N ASP A 72 -6.88 19.02 -1.47
CA ASP A 72 -8.27 18.65 -1.19
C ASP A 72 -8.34 17.79 0.07
N VAL A 73 -8.46 18.45 1.22
CA VAL A 73 -8.47 17.81 2.54
C VAL A 73 -9.70 16.91 2.72
N THR A 74 -10.84 17.26 2.14
CA THR A 74 -12.07 16.46 2.23
C THR A 74 -11.88 15.10 1.57
N LYS A 75 -11.30 15.08 0.36
CA LYS A 75 -10.97 13.84 -0.35
C LYS A 75 -9.87 13.05 0.37
N MET A 76 -8.90 13.72 0.98
CA MET A 76 -7.87 13.04 1.79
C MET A 76 -8.47 12.31 3.00
N VAL A 77 -9.42 12.93 3.69
CA VAL A 77 -10.09 12.33 4.87
C VAL A 77 -11.00 11.17 4.45
N SER A 78 -11.78 11.32 3.38
CA SER A 78 -12.68 10.25 2.92
C SER A 78 -11.92 8.98 2.48
N LEU A 79 -10.70 9.14 1.94
CA LEU A 79 -9.85 8.02 1.53
C LEU A 79 -9.16 7.28 2.69
N GLN A 80 -9.23 7.79 3.94
CA GLN A 80 -8.56 7.14 5.08
C GLN A 80 -9.08 5.72 5.35
N VAL A 81 -10.38 5.47 5.15
CA VAL A 81 -10.98 4.14 5.38
C VAL A 81 -10.39 3.10 4.42
N SER A 82 -10.31 3.43 3.12
CA SER A 82 -9.76 2.53 2.09
C SER A 82 -8.27 2.26 2.29
N ARG A 83 -7.51 3.22 2.85
CA ARG A 83 -6.09 3.03 3.16
C ARG A 83 -5.84 2.17 4.39
N ARG A 84 -6.70 2.24 5.42
CA ARG A 84 -6.52 1.53 6.69
C ARG A 84 -6.78 0.03 6.59
N GLY A 85 -7.65 -0.39 5.66
CA GLY A 85 -7.96 -1.81 5.44
C GLY A 85 -6.77 -2.67 4.98
N SER A 86 -5.71 -2.06 4.44
CA SER A 86 -4.50 -2.78 4.02
C SER A 86 -3.36 -2.78 5.04
N THR A 87 -3.30 -1.81 5.95
CA THR A 87 -2.19 -1.68 6.92
C THR A 87 -2.38 -2.55 8.15
N ILE A 88 -3.56 -3.11 8.33
CA ILE A 88 -3.94 -3.89 9.50
C ILE A 88 -4.23 -5.31 9.01
N GLY A 89 -3.18 -6.13 9.05
CA GLY A 89 -3.32 -7.59 9.07
C GLY A 89 -3.93 -8.04 10.40
N VAL A 90 -5.20 -7.69 10.62
CA VAL A 90 -6.01 -8.22 11.72
C VAL A 90 -7.13 -9.04 11.07
N LYS A 91 -6.74 -10.25 10.70
CA LYS A 91 -7.45 -11.43 11.18
C LYS A 91 -6.72 -11.94 12.41
#